data_AF-A0A5R9KCC3-F1
#
_entry.id   AF-A0A5R9KCC3-F1
#
_cell.length_a   1.000
_cell.length_b   1.000
_cell.length_c   1.000
_cell.angle_alpha   90.00
_cell.angle_beta   90.00
_cell.angle_gamma   90.00
#
_symmetry.space_group_name_H-M   'P 1'
#
loop_
_entity.id
_entity.type
_entity.pdbx_description
1 polymer ?
#
loop_
_entity_poly.entity_id
_entity_poly.type
_entity_poly.pdbx_seq_one_letter_code
_entity_poly.pdbx_strand_id
1 'polypeptide(L)'
;MLQSEVLDQSNSEPRLLSIEMLRNLFWQKIVTGSVLFLAIFLLADYSGGSSFKQSGILIERHFRPKKTYLKKQRKKDSQGHTYTRNVRKKRPEIWYFIVKSDAGEKMKIECEKEVYLTFKPGQHIRYETKKGLFTGFIYREKITAAN
;
A
#
# COMPACT_ATOMS: atom_id res chain seq x y z
N MET A 1 3.66 -11.03 76.17
CA MET A 1 4.19 -10.39 74.96
C MET A 1 4.44 -11.50 73.95
N LEU A 2 3.95 -11.32 72.71
CA LEU A 2 4.11 -12.20 71.53
C LEU A 2 3.27 -13.49 71.49
N GLN A 3 2.23 -13.48 70.65
CA GLN A 3 1.85 -14.51 69.66
C GLN A 3 0.35 -14.42 69.37
N SER A 4 -0.06 -13.75 68.28
CA SER A 4 -1.35 -13.99 67.58
C SER A 4 -1.59 -13.05 66.39
N GLU A 5 -0.63 -12.88 65.48
CA GLU A 5 -0.90 -12.18 64.19
C GLU A 5 -0.08 -12.79 63.05
N VAL A 6 -0.18 -14.10 62.83
CA VAL A 6 0.38 -14.74 61.62
C VAL A 6 -0.53 -15.88 61.17
N LEU A 7 -1.78 -15.59 60.82
CA LEU A 7 -2.64 -16.60 60.21
C LEU A 7 -3.82 -15.99 59.45
N ASP A 8 -3.55 -15.23 58.39
CA ASP A 8 -4.62 -14.94 57.40
C ASP A 8 -4.17 -14.60 55.97
N GLN A 9 -2.87 -14.68 55.64
CA GLN A 9 -2.39 -14.33 54.29
C GLN A 9 -2.21 -15.52 53.32
N SER A 10 -2.37 -16.77 53.76
CA SER A 10 -2.05 -17.96 52.95
C SER A 10 -3.22 -18.45 52.05
N ASN A 11 -4.46 -18.06 52.34
CA ASN A 11 -5.65 -18.62 51.67
C ASN A 11 -6.23 -17.78 50.51
N SER A 12 -5.69 -16.58 50.24
CA SER A 12 -6.21 -15.67 49.21
C SER A 12 -5.47 -15.72 47.87
N GLU A 13 -4.21 -16.17 47.85
CA GLU A 13 -3.38 -16.21 46.64
C GLU A 13 -3.81 -17.21 45.55
N PRO A 14 -4.24 -18.47 45.84
CA PRO A 14 -4.55 -19.43 44.77
C PRO A 14 -5.81 -19.06 43.98
N ARG A 15 -6.74 -18.32 44.59
CA ARG A 15 -7.98 -17.87 43.93
C ARG A 15 -7.75 -16.68 43.00
N LEU A 16 -6.83 -15.78 43.34
CA LEU A 16 -6.48 -14.64 42.49
C LEU A 16 -5.75 -15.10 41.22
N LEU A 17 -4.80 -16.04 41.34
CA LEU A 17 -4.13 -16.68 40.19
C LEU A 17 -5.12 -17.37 39.24
N SER A 18 -6.15 -18.04 39.79
CA SER A 18 -7.18 -18.70 38.98
C SER A 18 -8.05 -17.71 38.19
N ILE A 19 -8.39 -16.55 38.76
CA ILE A 19 -9.23 -15.53 38.11
C ILE A 19 -8.44 -14.82 37.00
N GLU A 20 -7.17 -14.48 37.25
CA GLU A 20 -6.31 -13.87 36.24
C GLU A 20 -6.03 -14.83 35.08
N MET A 21 -5.79 -16.12 35.36
CA MET A 21 -5.67 -17.14 34.31
C MET A 21 -6.94 -17.27 33.48
N LEU A 22 -8.13 -17.27 34.10
CA LEU A 22 -9.41 -17.33 33.37
C LEU A 22 -9.61 -16.10 32.48
N ARG A 23 -9.29 -14.91 32.99
CA ARG A 23 -9.39 -13.64 32.24
C ARG A 23 -8.45 -13.65 31.04
N ASN A 24 -7.22 -14.11 31.21
CA ASN A 24 -6.23 -14.19 30.13
C ASN A 24 -6.67 -15.19 29.04
N LEU A 25 -7.21 -16.34 29.43
CA LEU A 25 -7.77 -17.33 28.49
C LEU A 25 -8.96 -16.77 27.71
N PHE A 26 -9.84 -16.00 28.38
CA PHE A 26 -10.98 -15.36 27.74
C PHE A 26 -10.54 -14.31 26.70
N TRP A 27 -9.63 -13.40 27.07
CA TRP A 27 -9.09 -12.41 26.13
C TRP A 27 -8.32 -13.06 24.98
N GLN A 28 -7.54 -14.10 25.25
CA GLN A 28 -6.85 -14.86 24.22
C GLN A 28 -7.85 -15.47 23.22
N LYS A 29 -8.96 -16.06 23.69
CA LYS A 29 -10.02 -16.58 22.82
C LYS A 29 -10.69 -15.49 21.99
N ILE A 30 -10.95 -14.32 22.56
CA ILE A 30 -11.50 -13.17 21.82
C ILE A 30 -10.54 -12.72 20.73
N VAL A 31 -9.26 -12.51 21.07
CA VAL A 31 -8.24 -12.06 20.11
C VAL A 31 -8.04 -13.09 19.01
N THR A 32 -7.97 -14.37 19.35
CA THR A 32 -7.79 -15.44 18.36
C THR A 32 -9.02 -15.56 17.45
N GLY A 33 -10.22 -15.46 18.04
CA GLY A 33 -11.49 -15.45 17.30
C GLY A 33 -11.62 -14.26 16.37
N SER A 34 -11.20 -13.05 16.80
CA SER A 34 -11.26 -11.85 15.97
C SER A 34 -10.27 -11.90 14.80
N VAL A 35 -9.05 -12.42 15.03
CA VAL A 35 -8.06 -12.63 13.96
C VAL A 35 -8.59 -13.64 12.94
N LEU A 36 -9.17 -14.75 13.40
CA LEU A 36 -9.75 -15.77 12.52
C LEU A 36 -10.93 -15.21 11.71
N PHE A 37 -11.83 -14.47 12.36
CA PHE A 37 -12.95 -13.81 11.70
C PHE A 37 -12.48 -12.82 10.64
N LEU A 38 -11.49 -11.98 10.96
CA LEU A 38 -10.94 -11.00 10.02
C LEU A 38 -10.24 -11.67 8.84
N ALA A 39 -9.54 -12.79 9.06
CA ALA A 39 -8.96 -13.58 7.98
C ALA A 39 -10.01 -14.16 7.04
N ILE A 40 -11.07 -14.77 7.59
CA ILE A 40 -12.19 -15.30 6.80
C ILE A 40 -12.89 -14.17 6.02
N PHE A 41 -13.12 -13.03 6.67
CA PHE A 41 -13.72 -11.86 6.06
C PHE A 41 -12.88 -11.36 4.87
N LEU A 42 -11.57 -11.20 5.04
CA LEU A 42 -10.68 -10.76 3.95
C LEU A 42 -10.61 -11.77 2.81
N LEU A 43 -10.66 -13.08 3.12
CA LEU A 43 -10.70 -14.14 2.09
C LEU A 43 -12.01 -14.12 1.31
N ALA A 44 -13.15 -13.95 1.99
CA ALA A 44 -14.45 -13.81 1.36
C ALA A 44 -14.50 -12.54 0.49
N ASP A 45 -14.00 -11.43 1.01
CA ASP A 45 -13.95 -10.15 0.29
C ASP A 45 -13.06 -10.22 -0.96
N TYR A 46 -11.90 -10.88 -0.85
CA TYR A 46 -10.99 -11.10 -1.97
C TYR A 46 -11.55 -12.06 -3.03
N SER A 47 -12.22 -13.13 -2.61
CA SER A 47 -12.74 -14.18 -3.52
C SER A 47 -13.99 -13.74 -4.27
N GLY A 48 -14.91 -13.05 -3.60
CA GLY A 48 -16.13 -12.52 -4.20
C GLY A 48 -15.93 -11.23 -5.00
N GLY A 49 -14.75 -10.63 -4.92
CA GLY A 49 -14.42 -9.36 -5.55
C GLY A 49 -14.50 -9.36 -7.09
N SER A 50 -14.98 -8.25 -7.66
CA SER A 50 -15.05 -8.09 -9.11
C SER A 50 -13.68 -7.74 -9.71
N SER A 51 -13.45 -8.27 -10.91
CA SER A 51 -12.25 -7.94 -11.70
C SER A 51 -12.63 -6.98 -12.81
N PHE A 52 -12.06 -5.78 -12.77
CA PHE A 52 -12.18 -4.80 -13.83
C PHE A 52 -10.99 -4.95 -14.77
N LYS A 53 -11.27 -5.17 -16.06
CA LYS A 53 -10.25 -5.29 -17.10
C LYS A 53 -10.54 -4.24 -18.15
N GLN A 54 -9.55 -3.42 -18.45
CA GLN A 54 -9.66 -2.42 -19.50
C GLN A 54 -8.38 -2.39 -20.33
N SER A 55 -8.55 -2.32 -21.64
CA SER A 55 -7.48 -2.14 -22.61
C SER A 55 -7.54 -0.75 -23.23
N GLY A 56 -6.38 -0.30 -23.70
CA GLY A 56 -6.29 0.93 -24.45
C GLY A 56 -4.87 1.28 -24.85
N ILE A 57 -4.75 2.35 -25.62
CA ILE A 57 -3.46 2.85 -26.12
C ILE A 57 -2.94 3.92 -25.15
N LEU A 58 -1.71 3.74 -24.69
CA LEU A 58 -1.01 4.74 -23.89
C LEU A 58 -0.75 5.99 -24.75
N ILE A 59 -1.42 7.10 -24.45
CA ILE A 59 -1.25 8.36 -25.18
C ILE A 59 -0.07 9.13 -24.61
N GLU A 60 -0.09 9.36 -23.30
CA GLU A 60 0.85 10.25 -22.63
C GLU A 60 1.25 9.72 -21.25
N ARG A 61 2.43 10.15 -20.81
CA ARG A 61 3.00 9.83 -19.51
C ARG A 61 3.23 11.13 -18.75
N HIS A 62 2.69 11.20 -17.53
CA HIS A 62 2.80 12.37 -16.68
C HIS A 62 3.19 11.99 -15.26
N PHE A 63 3.70 12.97 -14.52
CA PHE A 63 3.94 12.83 -13.10
C PHE A 63 3.54 14.10 -12.36
N ARG A 64 3.01 13.92 -11.14
CA ARG A 64 2.73 15.03 -10.23
C ARG A 64 3.92 15.23 -9.30
N PRO A 65 4.55 16.41 -9.25
CA PRO A 65 5.71 16.64 -8.39
C PRO A 65 5.30 16.91 -6.93
N LYS A 66 5.98 16.25 -5.97
CA LYS A 66 5.83 16.52 -4.52
C LYS A 66 6.63 17.72 -4.05
N LYS A 67 7.88 17.79 -4.51
CA LYS A 67 8.88 18.78 -4.09
C LYS A 67 9.73 19.20 -5.28
N THR A 68 10.05 20.49 -5.32
CA THR A 68 11.02 21.04 -6.26
C THR A 68 12.27 21.40 -5.47
N TYR A 69 13.44 20.93 -5.91
CA TYR A 69 14.72 21.26 -5.29
C TYR A 69 15.69 21.79 -6.33
N LEU A 70 16.67 22.58 -5.89
CA LEU A 70 17.75 23.07 -6.72
C LEU A 70 18.92 22.09 -6.63
N LYS A 71 19.35 21.55 -7.77
CA LYS A 71 20.56 20.73 -7.88
C LYS A 71 21.63 21.54 -8.61
N LYS A 72 22.80 21.72 -7.98
CA LYS A 72 24.00 22.22 -8.65
C LYS A 72 24.53 21.14 -9.61
N GLN A 73 24.61 21.46 -10.90
CA GLN A 73 25.28 20.64 -11.91
C GLN A 73 26.51 21.37 -12.43
N ARG A 74 27.63 20.65 -12.44
CA ARG A 74 28.87 21.12 -13.04
C ARG A 74 28.84 20.78 -14.52
N LYS A 75 28.97 21.78 -15.38
CA LYS A 75 29.07 21.61 -16.84
C LYS A 75 30.42 22.13 -17.30
N LYS A 76 30.95 21.49 -18.34
CA LYS A 76 32.16 21.90 -19.03
C LYS A 76 31.77 22.29 -20.45
N ASP A 77 32.18 23.48 -20.88
CA ASP A 77 31.95 23.92 -22.25
C ASP A 77 32.98 23.32 -23.21
N SER A 78 32.72 23.45 -24.50
CA SER A 78 33.62 22.99 -25.58
C SER A 78 35.01 23.63 -25.52
N GLN A 79 35.13 24.81 -24.91
CA GLN A 79 36.39 25.54 -24.70
C GLN A 79 37.11 25.15 -23.38
N GLY A 80 36.58 24.19 -22.62
CA GLY A 80 37.23 23.65 -21.43
C GLY A 80 36.88 24.36 -20.10
N HIS A 81 36.18 25.49 -20.15
CA HIS A 81 35.70 26.20 -18.95
C HIS A 81 34.68 25.36 -18.18
N THR A 82 34.75 25.42 -16.85
CA THR A 82 33.83 24.69 -15.97
C THR A 82 33.00 25.66 -15.15
N TYR A 83 31.68 25.59 -15.28
CA TYR A 83 30.75 26.42 -14.51
C TYR A 83 29.72 25.55 -13.78
N THR A 84 29.15 26.13 -12.73
CA THR A 84 28.10 25.48 -11.94
C THR A 84 26.76 26.12 -12.26
N ARG A 85 25.80 25.32 -12.75
CA ARG A 85 24.44 25.77 -13.01
C ARG A 85 23.49 25.18 -11.97
N ASN A 86 22.65 26.02 -11.38
CA ASN A 86 21.53 25.57 -10.57
C ASN A 86 20.40 25.08 -11.49
N VAL A 87 20.03 23.81 -11.37
CA VAL A 87 18.94 23.19 -12.14
C VAL A 87 17.81 22.83 -11.18
N ARG A 88 16.59 23.28 -11.49
CA ARG A 88 15.40 22.86 -10.75
C ARG A 88 15.09 21.40 -11.11
N LYS A 89 15.13 20.52 -10.12
CA LYS A 89 14.68 19.12 -10.24
C LYS A 89 13.38 18.93 -9.48
N LYS A 90 12.42 18.26 -10.12
CA LYS A 90 11.14 17.89 -9.53
C LYS A 90 11.22 16.43 -9.07
N ARG A 91 10.87 16.16 -7.80
CA ARG A 91 10.70 14.79 -7.30
C ARG A 91 9.23 14.39 -7.48
N PRO A 92 8.92 13.36 -8.28
CA PRO A 92 7.55 12.90 -8.48
C PRO A 92 6.98 12.27 -7.21
N GLU A 93 5.72 12.55 -6.94
CA GLU A 93 4.88 11.91 -5.92
C GLU A 93 4.09 10.75 -6.53
N ILE A 94 3.44 11.04 -7.65
CA ILE A 94 2.51 10.14 -8.33
C ILE A 94 2.92 10.09 -9.80
N TRP A 95 2.99 8.88 -10.34
CA TRP A 95 3.17 8.63 -11.76
C TRP A 95 1.85 8.18 -12.34
N TYR A 96 1.48 8.69 -13.50
CA TYR A 96 0.24 8.29 -14.15
C TYR A 96 0.34 8.31 -15.66
N PHE A 97 -0.48 7.47 -16.25
CA PHE A 97 -0.68 7.33 -17.68
C PHE A 97 -2.01 7.97 -18.08
N ILE A 98 -2.02 8.59 -19.25
CA ILE A 98 -3.23 8.93 -19.96
C ILE A 98 -3.40 7.91 -21.06
N VAL A 99 -4.46 7.12 -20.97
CA VAL A 99 -4.73 5.99 -21.86
C VAL A 99 -6.03 6.27 -22.60
N LYS A 100 -6.06 6.02 -23.90
CA LYS A 100 -7.29 6.03 -24.68
C LYS A 100 -7.87 4.62 -24.65
N SER A 101 -9.04 4.45 -24.06
CA SER A 101 -9.78 3.20 -24.09
C SER A 101 -10.13 2.81 -25.53
N ASP A 102 -10.43 1.53 -25.74
CA ASP A 102 -10.97 1.06 -27.02
C ASP A 102 -12.32 1.72 -27.36
N ALA A 103 -13.07 2.15 -26.34
CA ALA A 103 -14.29 2.95 -26.50
C ALA A 103 -14.03 4.43 -26.84
N GLY A 104 -12.75 4.84 -26.94
CA GLY A 104 -12.33 6.19 -27.30
C GLY A 104 -12.23 7.17 -26.14
N GLU A 105 -12.56 6.76 -24.92
CA GLU A 105 -12.51 7.58 -23.72
C GLU A 105 -11.08 7.73 -23.20
N LYS A 106 -10.73 8.91 -22.67
CA LYS A 106 -9.44 9.12 -22.02
C LYS A 106 -9.56 8.78 -20.54
N MET A 107 -8.76 7.84 -20.08
CA MET A 107 -8.67 7.45 -18.67
C MET A 107 -7.30 7.81 -18.09
N LYS A 108 -7.28 8.14 -16.80
CA LYS A 108 -6.06 8.35 -16.03
C LYS A 108 -5.80 7.11 -15.19
N ILE A 109 -4.64 6.48 -15.39
CA ILE A 109 -4.22 5.29 -14.63
C ILE A 109 -2.99 5.64 -13.82
N GLU A 110 -3.07 5.53 -12.50
CA GLU A 110 -1.90 5.72 -11.64
C GLU A 110 -1.02 4.47 -11.68
N CYS A 111 0.29 4.65 -11.57
CA CYS A 111 1.23 3.55 -11.67
C CYS A 111 2.46 3.78 -10.81
N GLU A 112 3.19 2.69 -10.58
CA GLU A 112 4.49 2.76 -9.93
C GLU A 112 5.56 3.29 -10.89
N LYS A 113 6.66 3.78 -10.31
CA LYS A 113 7.78 4.35 -11.07
C LYS A 113 8.37 3.35 -12.08
N GLU A 114 8.46 2.08 -11.71
CA GLU A 114 9.08 1.03 -12.54
C GLU A 114 8.23 0.75 -13.79
N VAL A 115 6.91 0.67 -13.59
CA VAL A 115 5.93 0.55 -14.67
C VAL A 115 5.99 1.80 -15.57
N TYR A 116 6.01 2.99 -14.97
CA TYR A 116 6.10 4.26 -15.69
C TYR A 116 7.29 4.33 -16.67
N LEU A 117 8.44 3.81 -16.26
CA LEU A 117 9.67 3.83 -17.07
C LEU A 117 9.67 2.76 -18.16
N THR A 118 8.98 1.64 -17.95
CA THR A 118 8.91 0.50 -18.87
C THR A 118 8.06 0.80 -20.11
N PHE A 119 6.89 1.40 -19.93
CA PHE A 119 5.94 1.63 -21.03
C PHE A 119 6.21 2.93 -21.78
N LYS A 120 5.97 2.93 -23.10
CA LYS A 120 6.15 4.07 -24.01
C LYS A 120 4.81 4.50 -24.65
N PRO A 121 4.61 5.80 -24.89
CA PRO A 121 3.48 6.29 -25.69
C PRO A 121 3.32 5.53 -27.01
N GLY A 122 2.08 5.26 -27.40
CA GLY A 122 1.71 4.46 -28.57
C GLY A 122 1.59 2.95 -28.30
N GLN A 123 2.02 2.46 -27.14
CA GLN A 123 1.86 1.05 -26.79
C GLN A 123 0.44 0.72 -26.35
N HIS A 124 -0.04 -0.45 -26.79
CA HIS A 124 -1.29 -1.01 -26.28
C HIS A 124 -1.03 -1.64 -24.90
N ILE A 125 -1.83 -1.24 -23.91
CA ILE A 125 -1.69 -1.71 -22.54
C ILE A 125 -3.02 -2.28 -22.05
N ARG A 126 -2.92 -3.30 -21.20
CA ARG A 126 -4.04 -3.88 -20.47
C ARG A 126 -3.88 -3.60 -18.99
N TYR A 127 -4.90 -2.98 -18.42
CA TYR A 127 -5.03 -2.67 -17.01
C TYR A 127 -6.03 -3.62 -16.37
N GLU A 128 -5.61 -4.30 -15.31
CA GLU A 128 -6.46 -5.19 -14.53
C GLU A 128 -6.44 -4.76 -13.06
N THR A 129 -7.63 -4.49 -12.51
CA THR A 129 -7.84 -4.19 -11.09
C THR A 129 -8.78 -5.22 -10.50
N LYS A 130 -8.40 -5.84 -9.38
CA LYS A 130 -9.31 -6.67 -8.57
C LYS A 130 -9.72 -5.89 -7.33
N LYS A 131 -11.01 -5.64 -7.18
CA LYS A 131 -11.58 -4.94 -6.03
C LYS A 131 -12.34 -5.92 -5.13
N GLY A 132 -12.27 -5.70 -3.81
CA GLY A 132 -13.05 -6.45 -2.83
C GLY A 132 -14.55 -6.30 -3.03
N LEU A 133 -15.31 -7.34 -2.68
CA LEU A 133 -16.76 -7.38 -2.83
C LEU A 133 -17.48 -6.36 -1.93
N PHE A 134 -17.13 -6.36 -0.65
CA PHE A 134 -17.72 -5.56 0.42
C PHE A 134 -16.93 -4.29 0.71
N THR A 135 -15.59 -4.37 0.72
CA THR A 135 -14.75 -3.22 1.11
C THR A 135 -14.44 -2.28 -0.05
N GLY A 136 -14.51 -2.79 -1.29
CA GLY A 136 -14.00 -2.08 -2.47
C GLY A 136 -12.48 -1.91 -2.50
N PHE A 137 -11.74 -2.56 -1.59
CA PHE A 137 -10.27 -2.47 -1.54
C PHE A 137 -9.64 -3.03 -2.80
N ILE A 138 -8.61 -2.35 -3.28
CA ILE A 138 -7.83 -2.81 -4.44
C ILE A 138 -6.85 -3.86 -3.93
N TYR A 139 -7.16 -5.13 -4.20
CA TYR A 139 -6.32 -6.26 -3.80
C TYR A 139 -5.23 -6.59 -4.81
N ARG A 140 -5.46 -6.24 -6.07
CA ARG A 140 -4.51 -6.49 -7.14
C ARG A 140 -4.64 -5.42 -8.19
N GLU A 141 -3.52 -4.82 -8.56
CA GLU A 141 -3.39 -3.91 -9.68
C GLU A 141 -2.27 -4.42 -10.58
N LYS A 142 -2.57 -4.59 -11.88
CA LYS A 142 -1.59 -5.09 -12.84
C LYS A 142 -1.72 -4.34 -14.15
N ILE A 143 -0.60 -3.78 -14.61
CA ILE A 143 -0.46 -3.19 -15.94
C ILE A 143 0.42 -4.11 -16.77
N THR A 144 -0.06 -4.52 -17.93
CA THR A 144 0.66 -5.40 -18.85
C THR A 144 0.66 -4.82 -20.26
N ALA A 145 1.70 -5.12 -21.03
CA ALA A 145 1.66 -4.89 -22.47
C ALA A 145 0.60 -5.82 -23.06
N ALA A 146 -0.29 -5.26 -23.85
CA ALA A 146 -1.18 -6.05 -24.67
C ALA A 146 -0.43 -6.39 -25.97
N ASN A 147 -0.22 -7.68 -26.19
CA ASN A 147 0.31 -8.19 -27.46
C ASN A 147 -0.65 -7.93 -28.61
#